data_AF-A0A7R9T0B4-F1
#
_entry.id   AF-A0A7R9T0B4-F1
#
_cell.length_a   1.000
_cell.length_b   1.000
_cell.length_c   1.000
_cell.angle_alpha   90.00
_cell.angle_beta   90.00
_cell.angle_gamma   90.00
#
_symmetry.space_group_name_H-M   'P 1'
#
loop_
_entity.id
_entity.type
_entity.pdbx_description
1 polymer ?
#
loop_
_entity_poly.entity_id
_entity_poly.type
_entity_poly.pdbx_seq_one_letter_code
_entity_poly.pdbx_strand_id
1 'polypeptide(L)'
;MHLRALAIDALGLVAPRSVAIQDWRLLILLQALRGLVAFYVLYSLINGKTYLQQEVPHGTISNIGTSTEYFDGLVDKHAFHAPSDGATTTVTASNGVSRTFDLMPCSDATAIDAAYKFNRSFGFEFDHLMCAFLDSDELVREFPSGGIFVTTHVYYKLVYRNYLSGGSAATCAADTSGLTVGSNPIFTNEGVSYTVPLRKKLGDVCYYSKEFSYLPVAPEAIEIRIDHTYDTASGVKAGTNPPVYVRRAGSDVDIKTFAAGESVRLTVEEILEAVGVDLDKRYAEIDSVNELFGQGVDAANTPKIRTGGMRVIAKMLYYNYNLDGKRSATGSHEPYAVLELTPRLAWTTLGQDVTHRVPIEGELAEPVSFGSGNSGRPKDNYYSDWERYGIYVEVSSAGIIATFNLVYFVNVLVSGLVLFGVSQILCILMATTCFGARSKMYSRMLYERTHFERNIAAYGVQAIIAAQIFKNSGKTDALTVDDLTDLLESAFSQSKDAEKGANVVVDAKRAFSRDELKQMAYYIIRSGNFEAVEKYKEKRLHLGVDEVHDKTINMNEFIDLATSGAIDVPLVKSIIHSNGVGQIEDSTPSPAAAA
;
A
#
# COMPACT_ATOMS: atom_id res chain seq x y z
N MET A 1 32.97 29.30 -45.98
CA MET A 1 32.21 29.50 -44.72
C MET A 1 30.80 28.87 -44.75
N HIS A 2 30.48 27.95 -45.68
CA HIS A 2 29.15 27.31 -45.79
C HIS A 2 28.85 26.23 -44.73
N LEU A 3 29.87 25.71 -44.04
CA LEU A 3 29.72 24.64 -43.04
C LEU A 3 29.10 25.10 -41.70
N ARG A 4 29.12 26.39 -41.37
CA ARG A 4 28.59 26.88 -40.08
C ARG A 4 27.08 27.12 -40.08
N ALA A 5 26.47 27.44 -41.23
CA ALA A 5 25.02 27.65 -41.32
C ALA A 5 24.26 26.33 -41.34
N LEU A 6 24.75 25.32 -42.08
CA LEU A 6 24.18 23.97 -42.13
C LEU A 6 24.24 23.23 -40.78
N ALA A 7 25.29 23.49 -39.97
CA ALA A 7 25.42 22.86 -38.65
C ALA A 7 24.37 23.35 -37.64
N ILE A 8 23.88 24.59 -37.78
CA ILE A 8 22.91 25.18 -36.83
C ILE A 8 21.50 24.66 -37.11
N ASP A 9 21.12 24.48 -38.38
CA ASP A 9 19.86 23.82 -38.74
C ASP A 9 19.87 22.31 -38.44
N ALA A 10 21.01 21.64 -38.62
CA ALA A 10 21.16 20.23 -38.25
C ALA A 10 21.13 19.97 -36.73
N LEU A 11 21.48 20.99 -35.92
CA LEU A 11 21.40 20.94 -34.46
C LEU A 11 19.99 21.28 -33.92
N GLY A 12 19.07 21.74 -34.78
CA GLY A 12 17.64 21.88 -34.48
C GLY A 12 17.32 22.54 -33.13
N LEU A 13 18.15 23.49 -32.69
CA LEU A 13 18.13 23.98 -31.32
C LEU A 13 17.00 25.00 -31.16
N VAL A 14 15.80 24.49 -30.90
CA VAL A 14 14.61 25.31 -30.65
C VAL A 14 14.65 25.81 -29.20
N ALA A 15 15.02 27.07 -29.02
CA ALA A 15 14.88 27.75 -27.73
C ALA A 15 13.49 28.41 -27.64
N PRO A 16 12.71 28.16 -26.58
CA PRO A 16 11.42 28.81 -26.42
C PRO A 16 11.60 30.32 -26.23
N ARG A 17 10.86 31.12 -27.00
CA ARG A 17 10.80 32.58 -26.80
C ARG A 17 10.19 32.84 -25.42
N SER A 18 10.96 33.45 -24.53
CA SER A 18 10.51 33.81 -23.18
C SER A 18 10.31 35.31 -23.07
N VAL A 19 9.34 35.71 -22.24
CA VAL A 19 9.08 37.10 -21.89
C VAL A 19 9.35 37.26 -20.40
N ALA A 20 10.29 38.14 -20.05
CA ALA A 20 10.59 38.45 -18.65
C ALA A 20 9.57 39.44 -18.09
N ILE A 21 8.73 38.97 -17.16
CA ILE A 21 7.74 39.80 -16.46
C ILE A 21 8.30 40.20 -15.10
N GLN A 22 8.47 41.50 -14.87
CA GLN A 22 8.93 42.05 -13.59
C GLN A 22 7.71 42.42 -12.71
N ASP A 23 7.18 41.45 -11.96
CA ASP A 23 6.16 41.70 -10.91
C ASP A 23 6.47 40.87 -9.66
N TRP A 24 6.57 41.54 -8.50
CA TRP A 24 6.89 40.91 -7.21
C TRP A 24 5.81 39.93 -6.73
N ARG A 25 4.54 40.13 -7.10
CA ARG A 25 3.43 39.27 -6.69
C ARG A 25 3.47 37.92 -7.40
N LEU A 26 3.75 37.93 -8.70
CA LEU A 26 3.96 36.73 -9.50
C LEU A 26 5.22 35.99 -9.05
N LEU A 27 6.27 36.74 -8.68
CA LEU A 27 7.48 36.16 -8.10
C LEU A 27 7.18 35.45 -6.78
N ILE A 28 6.48 36.10 -5.84
CA ILE A 28 6.09 35.49 -4.56
C ILE A 28 5.22 34.26 -4.78
N LEU A 29 4.21 34.35 -5.66
CA LEU A 29 3.32 33.23 -5.96
C LEU A 29 4.10 32.04 -6.52
N LEU A 30 4.98 32.27 -7.50
CA LEU A 30 5.80 31.22 -8.09
C LEU A 30 6.72 30.58 -7.04
N GLN A 31 7.39 31.40 -6.22
CA GLN A 31 8.28 30.88 -5.18
C GLN A 31 7.52 30.15 -4.06
N ALA A 32 6.30 30.58 -3.73
CA ALA A 32 5.43 29.89 -2.78
C ALA A 32 5.02 28.51 -3.32
N LEU A 33 4.57 28.43 -4.57
CA LEU A 33 4.21 27.16 -5.21
C LEU A 33 5.41 26.21 -5.31
N ARG A 34 6.59 26.73 -5.68
CA ARG A 34 7.84 25.97 -5.72
C ARG A 34 8.26 25.49 -4.33
N GLY A 35 8.11 26.33 -3.31
CA GLY A 35 8.36 25.97 -1.92
C GLY A 35 7.44 24.85 -1.44
N LEU A 36 6.16 24.90 -1.80
CA LEU A 36 5.18 23.86 -1.48
C LEU A 36 5.53 22.53 -2.16
N VAL A 37 5.91 22.56 -3.45
CA VAL A 37 6.39 21.37 -4.17
C VAL A 37 7.65 20.80 -3.51
N ALA A 38 8.64 21.64 -3.19
CA ALA A 38 9.85 21.19 -2.50
C ALA A 38 9.54 20.54 -1.15
N PHE A 39 8.68 21.16 -0.36
CA PHE A 39 8.23 20.62 0.93
C PHE A 39 7.52 19.27 0.75
N TYR A 40 6.61 19.16 -0.21
CA TYR A 40 5.90 17.92 -0.50
C TYR A 40 6.85 16.79 -0.90
N VAL A 41 7.82 17.06 -1.78
CA VAL A 41 8.81 16.07 -2.21
C VAL A 41 9.65 15.61 -1.02
N LEU A 42 10.14 16.54 -0.19
CA LEU A 42 10.89 16.22 1.03
C LEU A 42 10.04 15.40 2.03
N TYR A 43 8.79 15.80 2.23
CA TYR A 43 7.85 15.10 3.10
C TYR A 43 7.60 13.66 2.60
N SER A 44 7.34 13.50 1.30
CA SER A 44 7.16 12.18 0.68
C SER A 44 8.40 11.30 0.82
N LEU A 45 9.59 11.90 0.71
CA LEU A 45 10.85 11.17 0.80
C LEU A 45 11.14 10.72 2.22
N ILE A 46 10.93 11.60 3.21
CA ILE A 46 11.24 11.33 4.63
C ILE A 46 10.14 10.46 5.27
N ASN A 47 8.87 10.87 5.18
CA ASN A 47 7.78 10.18 5.86
C ASN A 47 7.24 9.01 5.03
N GLY A 48 7.13 9.19 3.71
CA GLY A 48 6.69 8.10 2.82
C GLY A 48 7.78 7.07 2.54
N LYS A 49 9.05 7.36 2.90
CA LYS A 49 10.22 6.50 2.65
C LYS A 49 10.26 5.96 1.21
N THR A 50 9.85 6.79 0.25
CA THR A 50 9.65 6.40 -1.16
C THR A 50 10.95 6.03 -1.88
N TYR A 51 12.10 6.27 -1.26
CA TYR A 51 13.42 5.85 -1.72
C TYR A 51 13.72 4.37 -1.43
N LEU A 52 12.84 3.70 -0.68
CA LEU A 52 12.96 2.30 -0.33
C LEU A 52 12.13 1.43 -1.26
N GLN A 53 12.76 0.40 -1.83
CA GLN A 53 12.06 -0.71 -2.46
C GLN A 53 11.56 -1.64 -1.35
N GLN A 54 10.24 -1.78 -1.25
CA GLN A 54 9.59 -2.61 -0.24
C GLN A 54 9.26 -3.99 -0.80
N GLU A 55 9.53 -5.02 -0.03
CA GLU A 55 9.24 -6.41 -0.35
C GLU A 55 8.57 -7.10 0.83
N VAL A 56 7.67 -8.03 0.53
CA VAL A 56 7.05 -8.88 1.54
C VAL A 56 7.99 -10.08 1.77
N PRO A 57 8.51 -10.27 3.00
CA PRO A 57 9.36 -11.40 3.30
C PRO A 57 8.53 -12.69 3.45
N HIS A 58 9.15 -13.80 3.07
CA HIS A 58 8.67 -15.15 3.34
C HIS A 58 9.39 -15.65 4.59
N GLY A 59 8.66 -15.86 5.68
CA GLY A 59 9.23 -16.41 6.90
C GLY A 59 8.93 -17.90 7.02
N THR A 60 9.95 -18.70 7.39
CA THR A 60 9.73 -20.08 7.85
C THR A 60 9.89 -20.14 9.35
N ILE A 61 9.02 -20.90 10.00
CA ILE A 61 8.90 -20.96 11.45
C ILE A 61 8.98 -22.42 11.87
N SER A 62 9.74 -22.70 12.92
CA SER A 62 9.81 -23.98 13.61
C SER A 62 9.50 -23.73 15.09
N ASN A 63 8.50 -24.44 15.60
CA ASN A 63 8.13 -24.34 17.01
C ASN A 63 8.38 -25.67 17.69
N ILE A 64 8.92 -25.62 18.89
CA ILE A 64 9.15 -26.77 19.75
C ILE A 64 8.60 -26.44 21.13
N GLY A 65 7.87 -27.36 21.74
CA GLY A 65 7.41 -27.21 23.13
C GLY A 65 8.18 -28.13 24.06
N THR A 66 8.57 -27.62 25.23
CA THR A 66 9.35 -28.38 26.21
C THR A 66 8.88 -28.10 27.64
N SER A 67 9.11 -29.05 28.54
CA SER A 67 9.02 -28.79 29.98
C SER A 67 10.08 -27.78 30.44
N THR A 68 9.84 -27.19 31.60
CA THR A 68 10.78 -26.32 32.31
C THR A 68 10.95 -26.80 33.74
N GLU A 69 11.99 -26.32 34.44
CA GLU A 69 12.12 -26.56 35.88
C GLU A 69 10.91 -26.04 36.69
N TYR A 70 10.21 -25.02 36.16
CA TYR A 70 8.95 -24.56 36.75
C TYR A 70 7.85 -25.61 36.58
N PHE A 71 7.75 -26.24 35.41
CA PHE A 71 6.82 -27.33 35.16
C PHE A 71 7.07 -28.49 36.10
N ASP A 72 8.29 -29.02 36.15
CA ASP A 72 8.64 -30.16 37.02
C ASP A 72 8.35 -29.85 38.50
N GLY A 73 8.75 -28.66 38.96
CA GLY A 73 8.48 -28.22 40.33
C GLY A 73 6.98 -28.05 40.65
N LEU A 74 6.16 -27.62 39.68
CA LEU A 74 4.71 -27.52 39.82
C LEU A 74 4.04 -28.90 39.85
N VAL A 75 4.44 -29.80 38.96
CA VAL A 75 3.94 -31.19 38.93
C VAL A 75 4.25 -31.87 40.26
N ASP A 76 5.48 -31.77 40.76
CA ASP A 76 5.88 -32.29 42.06
C ASP A 76 5.05 -31.69 43.20
N LYS A 77 4.87 -30.36 43.20
CA LYS A 77 4.03 -29.70 44.20
C LYS A 77 2.60 -30.21 44.16
N HIS A 78 1.98 -30.32 42.99
CA HIS A 78 0.63 -30.86 42.86
C HIS A 78 0.52 -32.33 43.28
N ALA A 79 1.55 -33.14 43.03
CA ALA A 79 1.54 -34.57 43.34
C ALA A 79 1.64 -34.85 44.85
N PHE A 80 2.29 -33.96 45.60
CA PHE A 80 2.56 -34.13 47.03
C PHE A 80 1.87 -33.09 47.93
N HIS A 81 0.93 -32.30 47.38
CA HIS A 81 0.26 -31.21 48.07
C HIS A 81 -0.72 -31.70 49.15
N ALA A 82 -0.75 -31.03 50.31
CA ALA A 82 -1.74 -31.28 51.35
C ALA A 82 -3.00 -30.41 51.13
N PRO A 83 -4.20 -30.83 51.56
CA PRO A 83 -5.43 -30.03 51.42
C PRO A 83 -5.40 -28.66 52.13
N SER A 84 -4.40 -28.40 52.98
CA SER A 84 -4.24 -27.19 53.78
C SER A 84 -3.32 -26.13 53.17
N ASP A 85 -2.67 -26.43 52.05
CA ASP A 85 -1.75 -25.50 51.43
C ASP A 85 -2.53 -24.38 50.70
N GLY A 86 -1.93 -23.19 50.63
CA GLY A 86 -2.58 -21.98 50.10
C GLY A 86 -2.97 -22.08 48.61
N ALA A 87 -3.70 -21.08 48.12
CA ALA A 87 -4.19 -21.03 46.73
C ALA A 87 -3.09 -20.84 45.66
N THR A 88 -1.85 -20.59 46.07
CA THR A 88 -0.73 -20.28 45.18
C THR A 88 0.54 -20.98 45.63
N THR A 89 1.40 -21.38 44.69
CA THR A 89 2.75 -21.90 44.96
C THR A 89 3.82 -21.06 44.30
N THR A 90 4.96 -20.91 44.95
CA THR A 90 6.14 -20.29 44.34
C THR A 90 7.17 -21.36 44.02
N VAL A 91 7.56 -21.45 42.75
CA VAL A 91 8.63 -22.32 42.28
C VAL A 91 9.85 -21.46 41.94
N THR A 92 11.02 -21.85 42.44
CA THR A 92 12.29 -21.18 42.17
C THR A 92 13.14 -22.07 41.29
N ALA A 93 13.41 -21.62 40.07
CA ALA A 93 14.30 -22.31 39.15
C ALA A 93 15.77 -22.23 39.63
N SER A 94 16.63 -23.08 39.09
CA SER A 94 18.07 -23.19 39.36
C SER A 94 18.83 -21.89 39.09
N ASN A 95 18.29 -21.03 38.21
CA ASN A 95 18.81 -19.69 37.94
C ASN A 95 18.46 -18.64 39.03
N GLY A 96 17.76 -19.05 40.10
CA GLY A 96 17.37 -18.19 41.23
C GLY A 96 16.16 -17.30 40.98
N VAL A 97 15.50 -17.42 39.81
CA VAL A 97 14.26 -16.69 39.51
C VAL A 97 13.07 -17.48 40.08
N SER A 98 12.27 -16.81 40.91
CA SER A 98 11.05 -17.37 41.49
C SER A 98 9.83 -16.89 40.73
N ARG A 99 8.89 -17.79 40.43
CA ARG A 99 7.57 -17.49 39.88
C ARG A 99 6.48 -18.06 40.77
N THR A 100 5.37 -17.34 40.86
CA THR A 100 4.22 -17.73 41.68
C THR A 100 3.06 -18.08 40.76
N PHE A 101 2.50 -19.26 40.95
CA PHE A 101 1.43 -19.82 40.16
C PHE A 101 0.22 -20.10 41.03
N ASP A 102 -0.97 -19.94 40.45
CA ASP A 102 -2.21 -20.36 41.07
C ASP A 102 -2.31 -21.89 41.03
N LEU A 103 -2.65 -22.49 42.15
CA LEU A 103 -2.78 -23.93 42.28
C LEU A 103 -4.22 -24.37 42.02
N MET A 104 -4.39 -25.33 41.12
CA MET A 104 -5.65 -26.06 41.02
C MET A 104 -5.94 -26.87 42.30
N PRO A 105 -7.21 -26.97 42.73
CA PRO A 105 -7.62 -27.69 43.94
C PRO A 105 -7.64 -29.22 43.71
N CYS A 106 -6.49 -29.81 43.39
CA CYS A 106 -6.38 -31.22 42.98
C CYS A 106 -6.71 -32.25 44.08
N SER A 107 -6.76 -31.83 45.34
CA SER A 107 -7.01 -32.69 46.50
C SER A 107 -8.49 -32.90 46.84
N ASP A 108 -9.40 -32.12 46.23
CA ASP A 108 -10.83 -32.19 46.45
C ASP A 108 -11.60 -32.24 45.12
N ALA A 109 -12.06 -33.44 44.76
CA ALA A 109 -12.84 -33.67 43.54
C ALA A 109 -14.13 -32.82 43.49
N THR A 110 -14.75 -32.52 44.64
CA THR A 110 -15.96 -31.69 44.68
C THR A 110 -15.66 -30.22 44.39
N ALA A 111 -14.50 -29.73 44.82
CA ALA A 111 -14.03 -28.38 44.51
C ALA A 111 -13.66 -28.23 43.02
N ILE A 112 -13.03 -29.25 42.41
CA ILE A 112 -12.72 -29.26 40.97
C ILE A 112 -14.02 -29.27 40.16
N ASP A 113 -14.95 -30.16 40.47
CA ASP A 113 -16.24 -30.24 39.80
C ASP A 113 -17.01 -28.91 39.93
N ALA A 114 -17.07 -28.33 41.14
CA ALA A 114 -17.72 -27.03 41.35
C ALA A 114 -17.08 -25.91 40.53
N ALA A 115 -15.78 -25.97 40.28
CA ALA A 115 -15.03 -24.95 39.56
C ALA A 115 -15.09 -25.12 38.02
N TYR A 116 -15.10 -26.34 37.51
CA TYR A 116 -14.84 -26.62 36.08
C TYR A 116 -15.90 -27.45 35.38
N LYS A 117 -16.90 -27.99 36.10
CA LYS A 117 -18.02 -28.71 35.49
C LYS A 117 -18.71 -27.83 34.44
N PHE A 118 -18.94 -28.41 33.26
CA PHE A 118 -19.55 -27.69 32.16
C PHE A 118 -20.27 -28.62 31.18
N ASN A 119 -21.51 -28.30 30.84
CA ASN A 119 -22.26 -29.02 29.83
C ASN A 119 -22.09 -28.36 28.46
N ARG A 120 -21.24 -28.94 27.60
CA ARG A 120 -20.95 -28.40 26.25
C ARG A 120 -22.12 -28.63 25.30
N SER A 121 -22.58 -29.88 25.18
CA SER A 121 -23.64 -30.26 24.25
C SER A 121 -24.21 -31.64 24.59
N PHE A 122 -25.28 -32.05 23.91
CA PHE A 122 -25.89 -33.36 24.10
C PHE A 122 -24.88 -34.52 24.00
N GLY A 123 -24.61 -35.18 25.14
CA GLY A 123 -23.64 -36.29 25.24
C GLY A 123 -22.18 -35.87 25.38
N PHE A 124 -21.92 -34.59 25.69
CA PHE A 124 -20.62 -34.02 26.04
C PHE A 124 -20.79 -33.14 27.29
N GLU A 125 -20.88 -33.81 28.45
CA GLU A 125 -20.85 -33.17 29.76
C GLU A 125 -19.45 -33.37 30.34
N PHE A 126 -18.78 -32.27 30.70
CA PHE A 126 -17.51 -32.34 31.41
C PHE A 126 -17.83 -32.55 32.89
N ASP A 127 -17.89 -33.81 33.30
CA ASP A 127 -18.15 -34.25 34.67
C ASP A 127 -17.04 -35.19 35.16
N HIS A 128 -17.09 -35.53 36.45
CA HIS A 128 -16.07 -36.37 37.10
C HIS A 128 -14.65 -35.83 36.84
N LEU A 129 -14.46 -34.52 37.06
CA LEU A 129 -13.20 -33.85 36.78
C LEU A 129 -12.12 -34.27 37.77
N MET A 130 -10.94 -34.58 37.26
CA MET A 130 -9.78 -34.94 38.07
C MET A 130 -8.50 -34.33 37.51
N CYS A 131 -7.57 -33.98 38.40
CA CYS A 131 -6.25 -33.54 37.98
C CYS A 131 -5.46 -34.72 37.38
N ALA A 132 -4.74 -34.45 36.29
CA ALA A 132 -3.88 -35.42 35.65
C ALA A 132 -2.42 -34.95 35.67
N PHE A 133 -1.54 -35.85 36.11
CA PHE A 133 -0.10 -35.68 36.11
C PHE A 133 0.45 -36.26 34.81
N LEU A 134 0.38 -35.47 33.75
CA LEU A 134 0.87 -35.84 32.42
C LEU A 134 2.24 -35.21 32.18
N ASP A 135 3.08 -35.91 31.44
CA ASP A 135 4.38 -35.38 31.03
C ASP A 135 4.21 -34.32 29.93
N SER A 136 5.20 -33.45 29.75
CA SER A 136 5.23 -32.42 28.71
C SER A 136 5.06 -32.99 27.30
N ASP A 137 5.63 -34.15 27.01
CA ASP A 137 5.47 -34.88 25.74
C ASP A 137 4.02 -35.32 25.49
N GLU A 138 3.22 -35.49 26.53
CA GLU A 138 1.79 -35.83 26.41
C GLU A 138 0.93 -34.58 26.22
N LEU A 139 1.39 -33.42 26.71
CA LEU A 139 0.65 -32.16 26.66
C LEU A 139 0.86 -31.39 25.36
N VAL A 140 2.07 -31.45 24.81
CA VAL A 140 2.47 -30.66 23.65
C VAL A 140 2.24 -31.45 22.35
N ARG A 141 1.68 -30.78 21.35
CA ARG A 141 1.64 -31.29 19.98
C ARG A 141 2.09 -30.23 18.99
N GLU A 142 3.15 -30.55 18.26
CA GLU A 142 3.74 -29.69 17.23
C GLU A 142 3.07 -29.91 15.87
N PHE A 143 2.92 -28.85 15.09
CA PHE A 143 2.38 -28.91 13.74
C PHE A 143 3.42 -28.45 12.71
N PRO A 144 3.57 -29.18 11.58
CA PRO A 144 4.47 -28.78 10.50
C PRO A 144 4.17 -27.39 9.90
N SER A 145 2.94 -26.89 10.08
CA SER A 145 2.52 -25.58 9.62
C SER A 145 3.00 -24.42 10.50
N GLY A 146 3.84 -24.66 11.52
CA GLY A 146 4.30 -23.64 12.46
C GLY A 146 3.28 -23.32 13.56
N GLY A 147 2.36 -24.26 13.86
CA GLY A 147 1.47 -24.17 15.01
C GLY A 147 1.94 -25.07 16.15
N ILE A 148 1.58 -24.74 17.37
CA ILE A 148 1.81 -25.59 18.54
C ILE A 148 0.55 -25.64 19.41
N PHE A 149 0.21 -26.83 19.90
CA PHE A 149 -0.95 -27.05 20.76
C PHE A 149 -0.47 -27.51 22.13
N VAL A 150 -0.97 -26.87 23.18
CA VAL A 150 -0.73 -27.24 24.57
C VAL A 150 -2.06 -27.67 25.19
N THR A 151 -2.11 -28.91 25.66
CA THR A 151 -3.32 -29.52 26.22
C THR A 151 -3.60 -28.99 27.62
N THR A 152 -4.80 -28.46 27.85
CA THR A 152 -5.25 -27.95 29.16
C THR A 152 -6.43 -28.74 29.73
N HIS A 153 -7.09 -29.55 28.92
CA HIS A 153 -8.18 -30.44 29.32
C HIS A 153 -8.24 -31.62 28.35
N VAL A 154 -8.46 -32.83 28.88
CA VAL A 154 -8.69 -34.04 28.10
C VAL A 154 -10.03 -34.62 28.50
N TYR A 155 -10.93 -34.69 27.53
CA TYR A 155 -12.17 -35.43 27.66
C TYR A 155 -11.92 -36.86 27.20
N TYR A 156 -11.88 -37.78 28.17
CA TYR A 156 -11.60 -39.18 27.94
C TYR A 156 -12.87 -40.00 28.01
N LYS A 157 -13.06 -40.84 27.00
CA LYS A 157 -14.21 -41.73 26.91
C LYS A 157 -13.76 -43.17 26.72
N LEU A 158 -14.12 -44.02 27.66
CA LEU A 158 -13.94 -45.46 27.54
C LEU A 158 -15.26 -46.10 27.10
N VAL A 159 -15.23 -46.82 25.98
CA VAL A 159 -16.43 -47.41 25.40
C VAL A 159 -16.30 -48.92 25.28
N TYR A 160 -17.32 -49.61 25.77
CA TYR A 160 -17.51 -51.04 25.60
C TYR A 160 -18.63 -51.33 24.58
N ARG A 161 -18.40 -52.34 23.74
CA ARG A 161 -19.29 -52.83 22.69
C ARG A 161 -19.66 -54.27 23.02
N ASN A 162 -20.96 -54.53 23.18
CA ASN A 162 -21.47 -55.88 23.42
C ASN A 162 -22.34 -56.35 22.24
N TYR A 163 -22.12 -57.59 21.79
CA TYR A 163 -22.89 -58.22 20.74
C TYR A 163 -24.09 -58.97 21.30
N LEU A 164 -25.27 -58.68 20.75
CA LEU A 164 -26.47 -59.41 21.09
C LEU A 164 -26.59 -60.69 20.25
N SER A 165 -26.63 -61.84 20.92
CA SER A 165 -26.83 -63.14 20.30
C SER A 165 -28.20 -63.28 19.60
N GLY A 166 -29.18 -62.45 19.96
CA GLY A 166 -30.51 -62.39 19.33
C GLY A 166 -30.64 -61.43 18.14
N GLY A 167 -29.54 -60.89 17.63
CA GLY A 167 -29.54 -59.95 16.50
C GLY A 167 -30.22 -58.61 16.81
N SER A 168 -30.61 -57.86 15.77
CA SER A 168 -31.10 -56.48 15.90
C SER A 168 -32.42 -56.35 16.68
N ALA A 169 -33.17 -57.44 16.86
CA ALA A 169 -34.42 -57.47 17.61
C ALA A 169 -34.22 -57.57 19.14
N ALA A 170 -33.04 -58.01 19.60
CA ALA A 170 -32.75 -58.12 21.03
C ALA A 170 -32.58 -56.73 21.68
N THR A 171 -33.07 -56.55 22.91
CA THR A 171 -32.93 -55.30 23.66
C THR A 171 -31.59 -55.24 24.39
N CYS A 172 -30.93 -54.09 24.36
CA CYS A 172 -29.80 -53.85 25.26
C CYS A 172 -30.33 -53.74 26.68
N ALA A 173 -29.95 -54.64 27.57
CA ALA A 173 -30.18 -54.47 28.99
C ALA A 173 -29.27 -53.34 29.51
N ALA A 174 -29.70 -52.58 30.53
CA ALA A 174 -28.75 -51.78 31.29
C ALA A 174 -27.80 -52.76 31.99
N ASP A 175 -26.50 -52.69 31.70
CA ASP A 175 -25.53 -53.63 32.27
C ASP A 175 -25.27 -53.25 33.73
N THR A 176 -26.05 -53.83 34.63
CA THR A 176 -25.87 -53.73 36.10
C THR A 176 -24.84 -54.72 36.63
N SER A 177 -24.37 -55.63 35.78
CA SER A 177 -23.26 -56.53 36.07
C SER A 177 -21.96 -55.78 35.82
N GLY A 178 -21.07 -55.74 36.81
CA GLY A 178 -19.73 -55.23 36.66
C GLY A 178 -19.11 -55.84 35.40
N LEU A 179 -19.01 -55.02 34.36
CA LEU A 179 -18.37 -55.36 33.11
C LEU A 179 -16.99 -55.90 33.48
N THR A 180 -16.67 -57.17 33.20
CA THR A 180 -15.33 -57.76 33.40
C THR A 180 -14.71 -58.25 32.09
N VAL A 181 -13.42 -57.95 31.86
CA VAL A 181 -12.58 -58.65 30.87
C VAL A 181 -11.79 -59.68 31.65
N GLY A 182 -12.17 -60.96 31.52
CA GLY A 182 -11.66 -62.00 32.42
C GLY A 182 -12.17 -61.80 33.85
N SER A 183 -11.32 -62.04 34.85
CA SER A 183 -11.60 -61.83 36.27
C SER A 183 -11.48 -60.37 36.75
N ASN A 184 -11.13 -59.43 35.87
CA ASN A 184 -10.94 -58.01 36.22
C ASN A 184 -12.12 -57.16 35.74
N PRO A 185 -12.72 -56.33 36.62
CA PRO A 185 -13.74 -55.39 36.19
C PRO A 185 -13.13 -54.26 35.34
N ILE A 186 -13.83 -53.90 34.28
CA ILE A 186 -13.42 -53.06 33.14
C ILE A 186 -13.33 -51.58 33.53
N PHE A 187 -13.91 -51.18 34.66
CA PHE A 187 -14.00 -49.79 35.10
C PHE A 187 -13.57 -49.57 36.57
N THR A 188 -12.86 -50.52 37.19
CA THR A 188 -12.53 -50.47 38.64
C THR A 188 -11.03 -50.27 38.88
N ASN A 189 -10.61 -49.01 38.99
CA ASN A 189 -9.59 -48.66 39.97
C ASN A 189 -10.21 -48.30 41.33
N GLU A 190 -11.54 -48.41 41.45
CA GLU A 190 -12.28 -48.12 42.68
C GLU A 190 -13.05 -49.37 43.10
N GLY A 191 -12.88 -49.79 44.36
CA GLY A 191 -13.43 -51.03 44.93
C GLY A 191 -14.96 -51.07 45.09
N VAL A 192 -15.72 -50.41 44.22
CA VAL A 192 -17.18 -50.31 44.24
C VAL A 192 -17.74 -50.71 42.88
N SER A 193 -18.80 -51.52 42.85
CA SER A 193 -19.50 -51.88 41.62
C SER A 193 -20.24 -50.66 41.05
N TYR A 194 -19.85 -50.22 39.85
CA TYR A 194 -20.50 -49.12 39.14
C TYR A 194 -21.45 -49.63 38.06
N THR A 195 -22.63 -49.00 37.94
CA THR A 195 -23.54 -49.21 36.81
C THR A 195 -23.06 -48.37 35.63
N VAL A 196 -22.80 -48.99 34.48
CA VAL A 196 -22.38 -48.26 33.27
C VAL A 196 -23.61 -48.00 32.41
N PRO A 197 -23.94 -46.73 32.10
CA PRO A 197 -25.13 -46.42 31.32
C PRO A 197 -25.00 -46.92 29.88
N LEU A 198 -26.10 -47.44 29.36
CA LEU A 198 -26.25 -47.72 27.93
C LEU A 198 -26.24 -46.38 27.18
N ARG A 199 -25.22 -46.16 26.34
CA ARG A 199 -25.10 -44.94 25.52
C ARG A 199 -26.04 -44.99 24.33
N LYS A 200 -25.94 -46.05 23.53
CA LYS A 200 -26.73 -46.25 22.30
C LYS A 200 -26.73 -47.70 21.85
N LYS A 201 -27.74 -48.08 21.07
CA LYS A 201 -27.82 -49.34 20.34
C LYS A 201 -27.68 -49.05 18.85
N LEU A 202 -26.78 -49.75 18.16
CA LEU A 202 -26.66 -49.72 16.70
C LEU A 202 -26.75 -51.14 16.17
N GLY A 203 -27.84 -51.48 15.48
CA GLY A 203 -28.07 -52.83 14.98
C GLY A 203 -28.15 -53.85 16.12
N ASP A 204 -27.27 -54.84 16.09
CA ASP A 204 -27.11 -55.89 17.11
C ASP A 204 -26.00 -55.59 18.14
N VAL A 205 -25.48 -54.35 18.17
CA VAL A 205 -24.40 -53.92 19.07
C VAL A 205 -24.91 -52.88 20.09
N CYS A 206 -24.64 -53.15 21.37
CA CYS A 206 -24.88 -52.23 22.47
C CYS A 206 -23.59 -51.48 22.82
N TYR A 207 -23.65 -50.16 22.91
CA TYR A 207 -22.54 -49.30 23.30
C TYR A 207 -22.76 -48.82 24.73
N TYR A 208 -21.82 -49.13 25.60
CA TYR A 208 -21.75 -48.64 26.98
C TYR A 208 -20.55 -47.71 27.08
N SER A 209 -20.66 -46.61 27.81
CA SER A 209 -19.53 -45.70 27.95
C SER A 209 -19.42 -45.10 29.34
N LYS A 210 -18.19 -44.86 29.75
CA LYS A 210 -17.84 -44.02 30.90
C LYS A 210 -16.98 -42.86 30.41
N GLU A 211 -17.30 -41.67 30.90
CA GLU A 211 -16.68 -40.41 30.52
C GLU A 211 -15.90 -39.89 31.74
N PHE A 212 -14.76 -39.28 31.48
CA PHE A 212 -13.88 -38.68 32.47
C PHE A 212 -13.30 -37.40 31.90
N SER A 213 -13.15 -36.36 32.72
CA SER A 213 -12.48 -35.13 32.34
C SER A 213 -11.19 -34.98 33.13
N TYR A 214 -10.07 -35.06 32.44
CA TYR A 214 -8.74 -34.86 33.02
C TYR A 214 -8.29 -33.41 32.82
N LEU A 215 -7.84 -32.76 33.89
CA LEU A 215 -7.22 -31.44 33.86
C LEU A 215 -5.71 -31.60 34.12
N PRO A 216 -4.87 -31.54 33.06
CA PRO A 216 -3.43 -31.45 33.23
C PRO A 216 -3.01 -30.40 34.24
N VAL A 217 -2.10 -30.77 35.14
CA VAL A 217 -1.46 -29.81 36.04
C VAL A 217 -0.38 -29.02 35.29
N ALA A 218 -0.25 -27.74 35.64
CA ALA A 218 0.81 -26.86 35.16
C ALA A 218 0.97 -26.63 33.64
N PRO A 219 -0.07 -26.68 32.77
CA PRO A 219 0.11 -26.37 31.35
C PRO A 219 0.64 -24.94 31.09
N GLU A 220 0.50 -24.03 32.06
CA GLU A 220 0.98 -22.65 32.05
C GLU A 220 2.52 -22.57 32.03
N ALA A 221 3.19 -23.57 32.61
CA ALA A 221 4.65 -23.60 32.76
C ALA A 221 5.38 -24.27 31.58
N ILE A 222 4.64 -24.72 30.56
CA ILE A 222 5.22 -25.24 29.31
C ILE A 222 5.90 -24.08 28.56
N GLU A 223 7.15 -24.29 28.15
CA GLU A 223 7.90 -23.35 27.32
C GLU A 223 7.67 -23.66 25.83
N ILE A 224 7.42 -22.62 25.05
CA ILE A 224 7.35 -22.66 23.60
C ILE A 224 8.58 -21.94 23.06
N ARG A 225 9.43 -22.69 22.34
CA ARG A 225 10.55 -22.16 21.58
C ARG A 225 10.12 -21.93 20.13
N ILE A 226 10.32 -20.72 19.63
CA ILE A 226 10.04 -20.33 18.24
C ILE A 226 11.38 -19.96 17.59
N ASP A 227 11.79 -20.79 16.65
CA ASP A 227 12.90 -20.53 15.73
C ASP A 227 12.33 -20.04 14.40
N HIS A 228 12.88 -18.96 13.84
CA HIS A 228 12.33 -18.36 12.65
C HIS A 228 13.41 -17.83 11.71
N THR A 229 13.19 -18.03 10.42
CA THR A 229 14.03 -17.47 9.37
C THR A 229 13.17 -16.63 8.44
N TYR A 230 13.77 -15.68 7.75
CA TYR A 230 13.11 -14.90 6.73
C TYR A 230 13.97 -14.80 5.48
N ASP A 231 13.31 -14.72 4.34
CA ASP A 231 13.92 -14.42 3.06
C ASP A 231 13.03 -13.46 2.25
N THR A 232 13.65 -12.64 1.42
CA THR A 232 12.95 -11.71 0.53
C THR A 232 12.87 -12.31 -0.86
N ALA A 233 11.83 -11.98 -1.64
CA ALA A 233 11.65 -12.56 -2.97
C ALA A 233 12.83 -12.27 -3.93
N SER A 234 13.51 -11.14 -3.73
CA SER A 234 14.73 -10.78 -4.46
C SER A 234 16.00 -11.49 -3.97
N GLY A 235 15.96 -12.17 -2.81
CA GLY A 235 17.11 -12.79 -2.16
C GLY A 235 18.14 -11.79 -1.62
N VAL A 236 17.83 -10.49 -1.60
CA VAL A 236 18.77 -9.44 -1.18
C VAL A 236 18.93 -9.42 0.34
N LYS A 237 17.89 -9.82 1.08
CA LYS A 237 17.90 -9.93 2.54
C LYS A 237 17.33 -11.27 2.97
N ALA A 238 18.15 -12.01 3.71
CA ALA A 238 17.75 -13.23 4.38
C ALA A 238 18.47 -13.30 5.74
N GLY A 239 17.86 -13.99 6.71
CA GLY A 239 18.46 -14.16 8.03
C GLY A 239 17.70 -15.12 8.92
N THR A 240 18.38 -15.55 9.97
CA THR A 240 17.85 -16.45 11.01
C THR A 240 17.82 -15.71 12.33
N ASN A 241 16.70 -15.82 13.05
CA ASN A 241 16.47 -15.23 14.38
C ASN A 241 17.00 -13.78 14.49
N PRO A 242 16.49 -12.82 13.68
CA PRO A 242 16.78 -11.40 13.91
C PRO A 242 16.24 -10.97 15.30
N PRO A 243 16.68 -9.82 15.86
CA PRO A 243 16.15 -9.33 17.14
C PRO A 243 14.62 -9.32 17.16
N VAL A 244 14.04 -9.90 18.20
CA VAL A 244 12.58 -10.05 18.32
C VAL A 244 12.04 -9.22 19.46
N TYR A 245 10.93 -8.54 19.20
CA TYR A 245 10.19 -7.78 20.20
C TYR A 245 8.79 -8.37 20.32
N VAL A 246 8.40 -8.78 21.52
CA VAL A 246 7.09 -9.36 21.79
C VAL A 246 6.14 -8.28 22.25
N ARG A 247 4.99 -8.15 21.61
CA ARG A 247 3.98 -7.16 21.97
C ARG A 247 2.56 -7.71 21.83
N ARG A 248 1.64 -7.13 22.58
CA ARG A 248 0.21 -7.32 22.35
C ARG A 248 -0.19 -6.59 21.07
N ALA A 249 -1.03 -7.21 20.25
CA ALA A 249 -1.58 -6.53 19.07
C ALA A 249 -2.28 -5.23 19.46
N GLY A 250 -1.94 -4.13 18.78
CA GLY A 250 -2.46 -2.79 19.08
C GLY A 250 -1.72 -2.01 20.17
N SER A 251 -0.82 -2.64 20.94
CA SER A 251 0.06 -1.95 21.89
C SER A 251 1.36 -1.49 21.22
N ASP A 252 1.97 -0.43 21.77
CA ASP A 252 3.31 0.07 21.40
C ASP A 252 4.38 -0.32 22.44
N VAL A 253 3.97 -0.99 23.52
CA VAL A 253 4.87 -1.42 24.60
C VAL A 253 5.36 -2.84 24.30
N ASP A 254 6.68 -2.98 24.25
CA ASP A 254 7.36 -4.27 24.12
C ASP A 254 7.38 -4.96 25.50
N ILE A 255 6.80 -6.16 25.58
CA ILE A 255 6.67 -6.97 26.80
C ILE A 255 7.96 -7.72 27.10
N LYS A 256 8.59 -8.27 26.06
CA LYS A 256 9.83 -9.03 26.14
C LYS A 256 10.64 -8.82 24.87
N THR A 257 11.96 -8.85 24.99
CA THR A 257 12.89 -8.63 23.88
C THR A 257 13.93 -9.73 23.84
N PHE A 258 14.21 -10.26 22.65
CA PHE A 258 15.22 -11.28 22.41
C PHE A 258 16.31 -10.72 21.51
N ALA A 259 17.56 -11.05 21.81
CA ALA A 259 18.70 -10.57 21.04
C ALA A 259 18.81 -11.29 19.68
N ALA A 260 19.59 -10.74 18.75
CA ALA A 260 19.88 -11.41 17.48
C ALA A 260 20.53 -12.78 17.73
N GLY A 261 20.07 -13.80 17.00
CA GLY A 261 20.53 -15.19 17.09
C GLY A 261 19.86 -16.01 18.21
N GLU A 262 19.12 -15.37 19.11
CA GLU A 262 18.41 -16.04 20.19
C GLU A 262 17.06 -16.57 19.70
N SER A 263 16.72 -17.82 20.05
CA SER A 263 15.38 -18.35 19.83
C SER A 263 14.39 -17.65 20.76
N VAL A 264 13.20 -17.34 20.27
CA VAL A 264 12.14 -16.78 21.12
C VAL A 264 11.65 -17.87 22.07
N ARG A 265 11.74 -17.62 23.37
CA ARG A 265 11.30 -18.56 24.41
C ARG A 265 10.25 -17.90 25.29
N LEU A 266 9.03 -18.42 25.19
CA LEU A 266 7.89 -17.93 25.94
C LEU A 266 7.17 -19.08 26.62
N THR A 267 6.94 -18.93 27.92
CA THR A 267 6.02 -19.83 28.64
C THR A 267 4.57 -19.55 28.24
N VAL A 268 3.70 -20.55 28.35
CA VAL A 268 2.26 -20.38 28.10
C VAL A 268 1.68 -19.28 29.01
N GLU A 269 2.11 -19.23 30.26
CA GLU A 269 1.83 -18.13 31.20
C GLU A 269 2.18 -16.76 30.62
N GLU A 270 3.42 -16.55 30.18
CA GLU A 270 3.85 -15.28 29.58
C GLU A 270 3.04 -14.91 28.33
N ILE A 271 2.62 -15.91 27.53
CA ILE A 271 1.75 -15.68 26.36
C ILE A 271 0.37 -15.22 26.82
N LEU A 272 -0.21 -15.86 27.83
CA LEU A 272 -1.51 -15.55 28.41
C LEU A 272 -1.52 -14.16 29.08
N GLU A 273 -0.49 -13.83 29.85
CA GLU A 273 -0.28 -12.50 30.43
C GLU A 273 -0.16 -11.44 29.33
N ALA A 274 0.57 -11.73 28.26
CA ALA A 274 0.74 -10.79 27.15
C ALA A 274 -0.58 -10.48 26.42
N VAL A 275 -1.48 -11.45 26.31
CA VAL A 275 -2.82 -11.23 25.73
C VAL A 275 -3.84 -10.73 26.77
N GLY A 276 -3.51 -10.77 28.06
CA GLY A 276 -4.37 -10.37 29.18
C GLY A 276 -5.48 -11.37 29.48
N VAL A 277 -5.19 -12.66 29.35
CA VAL A 277 -6.14 -13.78 29.51
C VAL A 277 -5.67 -14.69 30.63
N ASP A 278 -6.61 -15.30 31.34
CA ASP A 278 -6.39 -16.24 32.43
C ASP A 278 -7.17 -17.53 32.14
N LEU A 279 -6.56 -18.70 32.33
CA LEU A 279 -7.17 -19.99 32.03
C LEU A 279 -8.42 -20.29 32.85
N ASP A 280 -8.50 -19.74 34.06
CA ASP A 280 -9.55 -20.08 35.02
C ASP A 280 -10.75 -19.15 34.96
N LYS A 281 -10.71 -18.15 34.07
CA LYS A 281 -11.83 -17.27 33.75
C LYS A 281 -12.70 -17.83 32.64
N ARG A 282 -13.98 -17.46 32.68
CA ARG A 282 -14.93 -17.78 31.60
C ARG A 282 -14.70 -16.88 30.39
N TYR A 283 -15.04 -17.36 29.20
CA TYR A 283 -14.94 -16.53 27.98
C TYR A 283 -15.68 -15.19 28.12
N ALA A 284 -16.88 -15.20 28.70
CA ALA A 284 -17.71 -14.00 28.89
C ALA A 284 -17.06 -12.92 29.78
N GLU A 285 -16.09 -13.27 30.63
CA GLU A 285 -15.36 -12.32 31.48
C GLU A 285 -14.23 -11.60 30.74
N ILE A 286 -13.84 -12.11 29.57
CA ILE A 286 -12.73 -11.59 28.76
C ILE A 286 -13.27 -10.81 27.57
N ASP A 287 -14.25 -11.37 26.87
CA ASP A 287 -14.88 -10.75 25.73
C ASP A 287 -16.36 -11.16 25.67
N SER A 288 -17.19 -10.30 25.06
CA SER A 288 -18.62 -10.57 24.90
C SER A 288 -18.85 -11.62 23.82
N VAL A 289 -18.78 -12.90 24.19
CA VAL A 289 -18.98 -14.03 23.26
C VAL A 289 -20.38 -14.64 23.43
N ASN A 290 -21.28 -14.35 22.48
CA ASN A 290 -22.69 -14.77 22.56
C ASN A 290 -22.99 -16.14 21.94
N GLU A 291 -22.00 -16.84 21.36
CA GLU A 291 -22.22 -18.03 20.53
C GLU A 291 -21.62 -19.32 21.14
N LEU A 292 -20.92 -19.23 22.27
CA LEU A 292 -20.19 -20.36 22.88
C LEU A 292 -20.81 -20.83 24.21
N PHE A 293 -22.11 -20.62 24.39
CA PHE A 293 -22.84 -21.09 25.58
C PHE A 293 -22.98 -22.62 25.61
N GLY A 294 -23.09 -23.16 26.81
CA GLY A 294 -23.35 -24.58 27.03
C GLY A 294 -24.81 -24.96 26.76
N GLN A 295 -25.19 -26.16 27.19
CA GLN A 295 -26.56 -26.65 27.15
C GLN A 295 -27.10 -26.96 28.55
N GLY A 296 -28.42 -27.06 28.67
CA GLY A 296 -29.08 -27.40 29.94
C GLY A 296 -28.78 -26.37 31.04
N VAL A 297 -28.12 -26.81 32.10
CA VAL A 297 -27.75 -25.97 33.26
C VAL A 297 -26.77 -24.84 32.91
N ASP A 298 -25.99 -25.01 31.82
CA ASP A 298 -25.00 -24.03 31.36
C ASP A 298 -25.47 -23.22 30.14
N ALA A 299 -26.78 -23.22 29.84
CA ALA A 299 -27.32 -22.48 28.71
C ALA A 299 -27.07 -20.96 28.75
N ALA A 300 -26.78 -20.41 29.93
CA ALA A 300 -26.44 -19.00 30.13
C ALA A 300 -24.95 -18.76 30.43
N ASN A 301 -24.12 -19.82 30.47
CA ASN A 301 -22.72 -19.74 30.88
C ASN A 301 -21.79 -20.14 29.71
N THR A 302 -20.69 -19.43 29.56
CA THR A 302 -19.59 -19.86 28.68
C THR A 302 -18.61 -20.75 29.44
N PRO A 303 -17.87 -21.65 28.76
CA PRO A 303 -16.85 -22.47 29.41
C PRO A 303 -15.71 -21.59 29.96
N LYS A 304 -14.94 -22.17 30.88
CA LYS A 304 -13.62 -21.63 31.25
C LYS A 304 -12.62 -21.94 30.14
N ILE A 305 -11.59 -21.13 30.00
CA ILE A 305 -10.59 -21.34 28.94
C ILE A 305 -9.83 -22.65 29.15
N ARG A 306 -9.56 -23.05 30.39
CA ARG A 306 -8.93 -24.34 30.69
C ARG A 306 -9.69 -25.52 30.07
N THR A 307 -11.02 -25.50 30.11
CA THR A 307 -11.87 -26.59 29.59
C THR A 307 -12.23 -26.44 28.11
N GLY A 308 -12.46 -25.21 27.63
CA GLY A 308 -12.83 -24.94 26.24
C GLY A 308 -11.67 -24.75 25.27
N GLY A 309 -10.48 -24.44 25.78
CA GLY A 309 -9.31 -24.06 25.01
C GLY A 309 -9.35 -22.62 24.50
N MET A 310 -8.32 -22.20 23.77
CA MET A 310 -8.32 -20.94 23.02
C MET A 310 -7.31 -20.96 21.90
N ARG A 311 -7.43 -20.04 20.94
CA ARG A 311 -6.41 -19.80 19.93
C ARG A 311 -5.65 -18.51 20.24
N VAL A 312 -4.33 -18.55 20.11
CA VAL A 312 -3.48 -17.37 20.13
C VAL A 312 -2.89 -17.22 18.73
N ILE A 313 -3.26 -16.14 18.05
CA ILE A 313 -2.66 -15.80 16.77
C ILE A 313 -1.37 -15.03 17.07
N ALA A 314 -0.24 -15.66 16.78
CA ALA A 314 1.09 -15.10 16.95
C ALA A 314 1.66 -14.72 15.58
N LYS A 315 1.66 -13.42 15.26
CA LYS A 315 2.18 -12.92 13.98
C LYS A 315 3.62 -12.46 14.15
N MET A 316 4.54 -13.16 13.52
CA MET A 316 5.94 -12.76 13.40
C MET A 316 6.06 -11.77 12.23
N LEU A 317 6.16 -10.48 12.56
CA LEU A 317 6.19 -9.39 11.58
C LEU A 317 7.61 -8.85 11.41
N TYR A 318 8.19 -9.01 10.22
CA TYR A 318 9.53 -8.52 9.93
C TYR A 318 9.50 -7.09 9.39
N TYR A 319 10.36 -6.24 9.96
CA TYR A 319 10.48 -4.84 9.56
C TYR A 319 11.94 -4.41 9.55
N ASN A 320 12.23 -3.37 8.77
CA ASN A 320 13.43 -2.57 8.94
C ASN A 320 13.11 -1.09 8.70
N TYR A 321 14.09 -0.21 8.91
CA TYR A 321 13.90 1.24 8.81
C TYR A 321 12.73 1.80 9.61
N ASN A 322 12.26 1.10 10.66
CA ASN A 322 11.05 1.43 11.42
C ASN A 322 9.81 1.60 10.52
N LEU A 323 9.63 0.68 9.58
CA LEU A 323 8.42 0.55 8.76
C LEU A 323 7.20 0.07 9.56
N ASP A 324 7.40 -0.34 10.81
CA ASP A 324 6.33 -0.64 11.76
C ASP A 324 5.53 0.60 12.19
N GLY A 325 6.04 1.81 11.95
CA GLY A 325 5.37 3.08 12.25
C GLY A 325 5.30 3.44 13.74
N LYS A 326 5.90 2.63 14.62
CA LYS A 326 5.76 2.74 16.08
C LYS A 326 7.05 3.15 16.79
N ARG A 327 8.17 3.25 16.06
CA ARG A 327 9.49 3.58 16.62
C ARG A 327 10.06 4.87 16.03
N SER A 328 10.44 5.80 16.90
CA SER A 328 10.74 7.21 16.57
C SER A 328 12.13 7.49 15.97
N ALA A 329 13.06 6.53 15.99
CA ALA A 329 14.36 6.71 15.34
C ALA A 329 14.24 6.42 13.83
N THR A 330 15.07 7.00 12.98
CA THR A 330 15.31 6.50 11.62
C THR A 330 15.87 5.08 11.76
N GLY A 331 15.00 4.08 11.66
CA GLY A 331 15.31 2.69 12.04
C GLY A 331 16.54 2.12 11.34
N SER A 332 17.10 1.05 11.93
CA SER A 332 18.25 0.35 11.37
C SER A 332 17.94 -0.24 9.98
N HIS A 333 18.98 -0.35 9.15
CA HIS A 333 18.91 -1.11 7.90
C HIS A 333 18.70 -2.61 8.16
N GLU A 334 19.19 -3.09 9.30
CA GLU A 334 19.07 -4.50 9.67
C GLU A 334 17.62 -4.85 10.03
N PRO A 335 17.08 -5.94 9.47
CA PRO A 335 15.75 -6.40 9.81
C PRO A 335 15.65 -6.85 11.28
N TYR A 336 14.53 -6.52 11.89
CA TYR A 336 14.10 -7.03 13.18
C TYR A 336 12.69 -7.63 13.03
N ALA A 337 12.31 -8.49 13.96
CA ALA A 337 10.98 -9.08 13.98
C ALA A 337 10.17 -8.57 15.17
N VAL A 338 8.87 -8.50 14.99
CA VAL A 338 7.92 -8.16 16.05
C VAL A 338 6.89 -9.26 16.14
N LEU A 339 6.82 -9.93 17.28
CA LEU A 339 5.84 -10.97 17.56
C LEU A 339 4.60 -10.32 18.16
N GLU A 340 3.53 -10.23 17.38
CA GLU A 340 2.24 -9.73 17.83
C GLU A 340 1.32 -10.87 18.27
N LEU A 341 0.88 -10.82 19.52
CA LEU A 341 -0.02 -11.82 20.11
C LEU A 341 -1.46 -11.30 20.14
N THR A 342 -2.39 -12.09 19.64
CA THR A 342 -3.84 -11.80 19.66
C THR A 342 -4.63 -13.01 20.16
N PRO A 343 -5.48 -12.87 21.19
CA PRO A 343 -6.34 -13.95 21.63
C PRO A 343 -7.56 -14.12 20.72
N ARG A 344 -7.99 -15.36 20.52
CA ARG A 344 -9.24 -15.73 19.84
C ARG A 344 -9.92 -16.84 20.64
N LEU A 345 -11.07 -16.50 21.23
CA LEU A 345 -11.86 -17.45 22.02
C LEU A 345 -12.69 -18.33 21.07
N ALA A 346 -12.47 -19.64 21.16
CA ALA A 346 -13.18 -20.66 20.39
C ALA A 346 -12.93 -22.02 21.04
N TRP A 347 -13.85 -22.97 20.82
CA TRP A 347 -13.62 -24.38 21.11
C TRP A 347 -12.38 -24.87 20.36
N THR A 348 -11.28 -25.05 21.10
CA THR A 348 -9.99 -25.38 20.50
C THR A 348 -9.63 -26.79 20.90
N THR A 349 -9.83 -27.72 19.96
CA THR A 349 -9.65 -29.16 20.17
C THR A 349 -8.83 -29.78 19.04
N LEU A 350 -8.08 -30.83 19.37
CA LEU A 350 -7.42 -31.73 18.41
C LEU A 350 -8.40 -32.75 17.78
N GLY A 351 -9.65 -32.77 18.25
CA GLY A 351 -10.63 -33.77 17.89
C GLY A 351 -10.42 -35.09 18.64
N GLN A 352 -11.13 -36.11 18.18
CA GLN A 352 -11.16 -37.44 18.77
C GLN A 352 -9.93 -38.26 18.34
N ASP A 353 -9.23 -38.84 19.32
CA ASP A 353 -8.17 -39.81 19.10
C ASP A 353 -8.61 -41.19 19.62
N VAL A 354 -9.16 -41.99 18.70
CA VAL A 354 -9.75 -43.29 19.01
C VAL A 354 -8.70 -44.38 18.91
N THR A 355 -8.41 -45.00 20.04
CA THR A 355 -7.48 -46.12 20.18
C THR A 355 -8.23 -47.41 20.49
N HIS A 356 -7.99 -48.43 19.67
CA HIS A 356 -8.52 -49.78 19.86
C HIS A 356 -7.48 -50.62 20.61
N ARG A 357 -7.89 -51.30 21.69
CA ARG A 357 -6.98 -52.16 22.47
C ARG A 357 -7.16 -53.62 22.09
N VAL A 358 -6.04 -54.32 21.92
CA VAL A 358 -5.99 -55.76 21.69
C VAL A 358 -6.01 -56.51 23.04
N PRO A 359 -6.82 -57.56 23.22
CA PRO A 359 -6.84 -58.34 24.45
C PRO A 359 -5.55 -59.15 24.71
N ILE A 360 -4.73 -59.42 23.68
CA ILE A 360 -3.58 -60.33 23.71
C ILE A 360 -2.42 -59.74 22.90
N GLU A 361 -1.19 -59.85 23.40
CA GLU A 361 0.02 -59.46 22.65
C GLU A 361 0.17 -60.29 21.36
N GLY A 362 0.31 -59.62 20.21
CA GLY A 362 0.61 -60.25 18.91
C GLY A 362 -0.51 -60.26 17.87
N GLU A 363 -1.73 -59.85 18.21
CA GLU A 363 -2.78 -59.62 17.19
C GLU A 363 -2.77 -58.17 16.67
N LEU A 364 -3.12 -57.99 15.39
CA LEU A 364 -3.35 -56.67 14.81
C LEU A 364 -4.63 -56.07 15.43
N ALA A 365 -4.54 -54.82 15.91
CA ALA A 365 -5.65 -54.01 16.39
C ALA A 365 -6.58 -53.61 15.23
N GLU A 366 -7.30 -54.57 14.68
CA GLU A 366 -8.25 -54.35 13.60
C GLU A 366 -9.59 -53.91 14.19
N PRO A 367 -10.11 -52.72 13.86
CA PRO A 367 -11.34 -52.22 14.47
C PRO A 367 -12.58 -53.03 14.07
N VAL A 368 -12.47 -53.83 13.00
CA VAL A 368 -13.56 -54.63 12.42
C VAL A 368 -13.09 -56.03 12.08
N SER A 369 -13.97 -57.02 12.25
CA SER A 369 -13.74 -58.40 11.83
C SER A 369 -13.94 -58.55 10.32
N PHE A 370 -13.10 -59.40 9.71
CA PHE A 370 -13.20 -59.80 8.30
C PHE A 370 -13.51 -61.30 8.20
N GLY A 371 -14.48 -61.69 7.38
CA GLY A 371 -14.88 -63.09 7.17
C GLY A 371 -16.36 -63.31 6.79
N SER A 372 -16.70 -64.49 6.25
CA SER A 372 -18.07 -64.81 5.82
C SER A 372 -19.02 -64.91 7.01
N GLY A 373 -19.94 -63.95 7.15
CA GLY A 373 -21.00 -63.92 8.16
C GLY A 373 -20.89 -62.78 9.19
N ASN A 374 -19.68 -62.27 9.44
CA ASN A 374 -19.41 -61.21 10.44
C ASN A 374 -18.50 -60.08 9.91
N SER A 375 -18.34 -59.96 8.58
CA SER A 375 -17.54 -58.87 7.98
C SER A 375 -18.12 -57.49 8.31
N GLY A 376 -17.26 -56.57 8.78
CA GLY A 376 -17.63 -55.19 9.11
C GLY A 376 -18.22 -54.99 10.51
N ARG A 377 -18.33 -56.07 11.31
CA ARG A 377 -18.66 -55.95 12.74
C ARG A 377 -17.41 -55.54 13.51
N PRO A 378 -17.52 -54.78 14.61
CA PRO A 378 -16.33 -54.46 15.39
C PRO A 378 -15.61 -55.72 15.92
N LYS A 379 -14.29 -55.82 15.79
CA LYS A 379 -13.55 -57.00 16.29
C LYS A 379 -13.34 -56.91 17.80
N ASP A 380 -12.98 -55.71 18.26
CA ASP A 380 -12.70 -55.45 19.67
C ASP A 380 -13.95 -55.05 20.43
N ASN A 381 -14.06 -55.49 21.67
CA ASN A 381 -15.14 -55.03 22.52
C ASN A 381 -14.84 -53.67 23.17
N TYR A 382 -13.62 -53.14 23.11
CA TYR A 382 -13.27 -51.87 23.78
C TYR A 382 -12.57 -50.89 22.85
N TYR A 383 -12.86 -49.61 23.05
CA TYR A 383 -12.02 -48.53 22.54
C TYR A 383 -11.97 -47.38 23.54
N SER A 384 -10.84 -46.71 23.58
CA SER A 384 -10.64 -45.44 24.27
C SER A 384 -10.67 -44.31 23.27
N ASP A 385 -11.28 -43.20 23.62
CA ASP A 385 -11.32 -41.98 22.81
C ASP A 385 -10.79 -40.83 23.68
N TRP A 386 -9.73 -40.18 23.22
CA TRP A 386 -9.10 -39.04 23.88
C TRP A 386 -9.38 -37.79 23.06
N GLU A 387 -10.31 -36.95 23.51
CA GLU A 387 -10.56 -35.65 22.91
C GLU A 387 -9.82 -34.57 23.71
N ARG A 388 -8.78 -33.98 23.09
CA ARG A 388 -7.92 -33.00 23.76
C ARG A 388 -8.37 -31.58 23.46
N TYR A 389 -8.49 -30.76 24.49
CA TYR A 389 -8.77 -29.32 24.46
C TYR A 389 -7.57 -28.56 25.00
N GLY A 390 -7.35 -27.35 24.50
CA GLY A 390 -6.10 -26.67 24.81
C GLY A 390 -5.92 -25.33 24.15
N ILE A 391 -4.71 -24.80 24.32
CA ILE A 391 -4.27 -23.55 23.73
C ILE A 391 -3.56 -23.89 22.43
N TYR A 392 -4.06 -23.37 21.32
CA TYR A 392 -3.38 -23.46 20.03
C TYR A 392 -2.72 -22.13 19.71
N VAL A 393 -1.40 -22.11 19.69
CA VAL A 393 -0.61 -20.96 19.25
C VAL A 393 -0.31 -21.12 17.77
N GLU A 394 -0.99 -20.32 16.95
CA GLU A 394 -0.82 -20.27 15.51
C GLU A 394 0.26 -19.24 15.19
N VAL A 395 1.45 -19.69 14.82
CA VAL A 395 2.54 -18.79 14.45
C VAL A 395 2.56 -18.60 12.94
N SER A 396 2.42 -17.36 12.50
CA SER A 396 2.45 -16.98 11.08
C SER A 396 3.48 -15.89 10.84
N SER A 397 4.08 -15.88 9.65
CA SER A 397 5.06 -14.88 9.25
C SER A 397 4.47 -13.88 8.26
N ALA A 398 4.76 -12.59 8.44
CA ALA A 398 4.44 -11.53 7.49
C ALA A 398 5.39 -10.34 7.71
N GLY A 399 5.19 -9.22 7.00
CA GLY A 399 5.95 -8.00 7.24
C GLY A 399 6.26 -7.23 5.98
N ILE A 400 7.12 -6.22 6.12
CA ILE A 400 7.64 -5.41 5.03
C ILE A 400 9.11 -5.13 5.32
N ILE A 401 9.98 -5.66 4.47
CA ILE A 401 11.41 -5.35 4.49
C ILE A 401 11.71 -4.46 3.29
N ALA A 402 12.46 -3.39 3.55
CA ALA A 402 12.87 -2.45 2.54
C ALA A 402 14.36 -2.52 2.24
N THR A 403 14.73 -2.23 1.01
CA THR A 403 16.12 -1.99 0.62
C THR A 403 16.23 -0.62 -0.05
N PHE A 404 17.37 0.04 0.13
CA PHE A 404 17.62 1.30 -0.56
C PHE A 404 17.75 1.05 -2.06
N ASN A 405 16.93 1.72 -2.88
CA ASN A 405 17.02 1.63 -4.33
C ASN A 405 17.18 3.02 -4.95
N LEU A 406 18.33 3.23 -5.61
CA LEU A 406 18.67 4.50 -6.25
C LEU A 406 17.66 4.88 -7.35
N VAL A 407 17.10 3.92 -8.08
CA VAL A 407 16.12 4.17 -9.14
C VAL A 407 14.85 4.76 -8.56
N TYR A 408 14.38 4.24 -7.42
CA TYR A 408 13.20 4.77 -6.72
C TYR A 408 13.45 6.20 -6.21
N PHE A 409 14.63 6.44 -5.62
CA PHE A 409 15.03 7.78 -5.21
C PHE A 409 15.05 8.78 -6.38
N VAL A 410 15.66 8.40 -7.52
CA VAL A 410 15.69 9.24 -8.73
C VAL A 410 14.28 9.48 -9.28
N ASN A 411 13.42 8.46 -9.31
CA ASN A 411 12.04 8.60 -9.79
C ASN A 411 11.23 9.62 -8.96
N VAL A 412 11.45 9.67 -7.64
CA VAL A 412 10.82 10.68 -6.77
C VAL A 412 11.33 12.08 -7.11
N LEU A 413 12.63 12.25 -7.36
CA LEU A 413 13.21 13.53 -7.79
C LEU A 413 12.71 13.96 -9.16
N VAL A 414 12.62 13.05 -10.13
CA VAL A 414 12.07 13.32 -11.48
C VAL A 414 10.61 13.73 -11.38
N SER A 415 9.81 13.03 -10.58
CA SER A 415 8.41 13.39 -10.32
C SER A 415 8.29 14.77 -9.68
N GLY A 416 9.18 15.10 -8.74
CA GLY A 416 9.31 16.44 -8.16
C GLY A 416 9.65 17.51 -9.20
N LEU A 417 10.59 17.23 -10.10
CA LEU A 417 10.99 18.14 -11.18
C LEU A 417 9.84 18.43 -12.15
N VAL A 418 9.01 17.42 -12.46
CA VAL A 418 7.79 17.60 -13.25
C VAL A 418 6.78 18.49 -12.52
N LEU A 419 6.59 18.29 -11.20
CA LEU A 419 5.73 19.14 -10.37
C LEU A 419 6.22 20.60 -10.31
N PHE A 420 7.52 20.84 -10.34
CA PHE A 420 8.07 22.20 -10.50
C PHE A 420 7.61 22.84 -11.82
N GLY A 421 7.53 22.09 -12.91
CA GLY A 421 6.95 22.56 -14.18
C GLY A 421 5.46 22.94 -14.06
N VAL A 422 4.68 22.14 -13.35
CA VAL A 422 3.25 22.42 -13.09
C VAL A 422 3.08 23.72 -12.30
N SER A 423 3.97 24.02 -11.34
CA SER A 423 3.93 25.28 -10.60
C SER A 423 4.00 26.52 -11.50
N GLN A 424 4.76 26.44 -12.59
CA GLN A 424 4.88 27.52 -13.56
C GLN A 424 3.59 27.68 -14.38
N ILE A 425 2.98 26.57 -14.80
CA ILE A 425 1.70 26.58 -15.52
C ILE A 425 0.60 27.20 -14.63
N LEU A 426 0.53 26.81 -13.36
CA LEU A 426 -0.40 27.40 -12.39
C LEU A 426 -0.17 28.90 -12.20
N CYS A 427 1.08 29.33 -12.12
CA CYS A 427 1.42 30.75 -12.03
C CYS A 427 0.98 31.51 -13.30
N ILE A 428 1.16 30.96 -14.50
CA ILE A 428 0.69 31.54 -15.77
C ILE A 428 -0.84 31.59 -15.81
N LEU A 429 -1.52 30.54 -15.34
CA LEU A 429 -2.97 30.51 -15.26
C LEU A 429 -3.50 31.61 -14.33
N MET A 430 -2.90 31.77 -13.14
CA MET A 430 -3.27 32.85 -12.22
C MET A 430 -2.90 34.23 -12.79
N ALA A 431 -1.77 34.35 -13.47
CA ALA A 431 -1.36 35.58 -14.16
C ALA A 431 -2.40 36.02 -15.21
N THR A 432 -2.97 35.07 -15.96
CA THR A 432 -3.90 35.34 -17.05
C THR A 432 -5.35 35.51 -16.60
N THR A 433 -5.74 34.96 -15.44
CA THR A 433 -7.14 34.97 -14.97
C THR A 433 -7.40 35.89 -13.77
N CYS A 434 -6.52 35.93 -12.75
CA CYS A 434 -6.86 36.47 -11.43
C CYS A 434 -6.53 37.96 -11.22
N PHE A 435 -5.60 38.55 -11.96
CA PHE A 435 -5.10 39.93 -11.69
C PHE A 435 -5.88 41.05 -12.39
N GLY A 436 -7.12 40.80 -12.83
CA GLY A 436 -8.03 41.81 -13.37
C GLY A 436 -7.46 42.60 -14.57
N ALA A 437 -7.32 43.92 -14.45
CA ALA A 437 -6.79 44.75 -15.54
C ALA A 437 -5.36 44.38 -15.93
N ARG A 438 -4.53 43.91 -14.99
CA ARG A 438 -3.15 43.47 -15.24
C ARG A 438 -3.10 42.12 -15.95
N SER A 439 -4.06 41.24 -15.70
CA SER A 439 -4.11 39.94 -16.38
C SER A 439 -4.33 40.08 -17.89
N LYS A 440 -5.10 41.11 -18.31
CA LYS A 440 -5.23 41.49 -19.72
C LYS A 440 -3.90 41.92 -20.34
N MET A 441 -3.04 42.61 -19.58
CA MET A 441 -1.69 42.98 -20.04
C MET A 441 -0.79 41.75 -20.16
N TYR A 442 -0.75 40.88 -19.14
CA TYR A 442 0.02 39.64 -19.19
C TYR A 442 -0.41 38.72 -20.33
N SER A 443 -1.72 38.52 -20.52
CA SER A 443 -2.24 37.68 -21.61
C SER A 443 -1.86 38.20 -23.00
N ARG A 444 -1.78 39.53 -23.20
CA ARG A 444 -1.34 40.13 -24.47
C ARG A 444 0.17 40.00 -24.70
N MET A 445 0.97 39.97 -23.63
CA MET A 445 2.42 39.76 -23.72
C MET A 445 2.78 38.29 -23.91
N LEU A 446 2.01 37.37 -23.31
CA LEU A 446 2.21 35.93 -23.39
C LEU A 446 1.63 35.33 -24.69
N TYR A 447 0.48 35.82 -25.16
CA TYR A 447 -0.18 35.32 -26.36
C TYR A 447 -0.20 36.39 -27.45
N GLU A 448 0.47 36.09 -28.55
CA GLU A 448 0.34 36.85 -29.79
C GLU A 448 -0.86 36.31 -30.58
N ARG A 449 -1.98 37.04 -30.57
CA ARG A 449 -3.16 36.66 -31.37
C ARG A 449 -2.94 37.11 -32.81
N THR A 450 -2.56 36.18 -33.68
CA THR A 450 -2.41 36.42 -35.12
C THR A 450 -3.72 36.09 -35.84
N HIS A 451 -4.35 37.09 -36.45
CA HIS A 451 -5.47 36.89 -37.36
C HIS A 451 -4.91 36.83 -38.78
N PHE A 452 -4.81 35.63 -39.34
CA PHE A 452 -4.20 35.39 -40.66
C PHE A 452 -4.84 36.25 -41.76
N GLU A 453 -6.16 36.30 -41.82
CA GLU A 453 -6.90 37.11 -42.81
C GLU A 453 -6.65 38.61 -42.68
N ARG A 454 -6.61 39.13 -41.46
CA ARG A 454 -6.32 40.55 -41.20
C ARG A 454 -4.89 40.90 -41.59
N ASN A 455 -3.93 40.02 -41.33
CA ASN A 455 -2.54 40.26 -41.69
C ASN A 455 -2.34 40.20 -43.22
N ILE A 456 -3.05 39.30 -43.92
CA ILE A 456 -3.06 39.24 -45.39
C ILE A 456 -3.75 40.47 -45.99
N ALA A 457 -4.88 40.91 -45.42
CA ALA A 457 -5.57 42.12 -45.86
C ALA A 457 -4.71 43.38 -45.62
N ALA A 458 -4.02 43.46 -44.47
CA ALA A 458 -3.08 44.53 -44.18
C ALA A 458 -1.90 44.54 -45.17
N TYR A 459 -1.36 43.36 -45.51
CA TYR A 459 -0.34 43.20 -46.55
C TYR A 459 -0.86 43.72 -47.91
N GLY A 460 -2.07 43.33 -48.31
CA GLY A 460 -2.70 43.80 -49.56
C GLY A 460 -2.92 45.31 -49.60
N VAL A 461 -3.39 45.91 -48.51
CA VAL A 461 -3.62 47.37 -48.41
C VAL A 461 -2.31 48.14 -48.43
N GLN A 462 -1.28 47.66 -47.73
CA GLN A 462 0.07 48.26 -47.76
C GLN A 462 0.67 48.20 -49.16
N ALA A 463 0.50 47.08 -49.88
CA ALA A 463 0.91 46.96 -51.27
C ALA A 463 0.18 47.96 -52.19
N ILE A 464 -1.13 48.15 -52.02
CA ILE A 464 -1.94 49.11 -52.80
C ILE A 464 -1.46 50.54 -52.54
N ILE A 465 -1.25 50.92 -51.27
CA ILE A 465 -0.77 52.25 -50.89
C ILE A 465 0.62 52.50 -51.47
N ALA A 466 1.54 51.53 -51.33
CA ALA A 466 2.88 51.63 -51.89
C ALA A 466 2.86 51.78 -53.41
N ALA A 467 2.02 51.01 -54.12
CA ALA A 467 1.84 51.12 -55.56
C ALA A 467 1.26 52.49 -55.98
N GLN A 468 0.31 53.03 -55.21
CA GLN A 468 -0.28 54.35 -55.50
C GLN A 468 0.72 55.48 -55.28
N ILE A 469 1.51 55.42 -54.20
CA ILE A 469 2.58 56.40 -53.94
C ILE A 469 3.63 56.34 -55.04
N PHE A 470 4.01 55.14 -55.47
CA PHE A 470 4.96 54.95 -56.57
C PHE A 470 4.42 55.57 -57.87
N LYS A 471 3.13 55.37 -58.20
CA LYS A 471 2.50 55.95 -59.39
C LYS A 471 2.32 57.47 -59.32
N ASN A 472 2.00 58.01 -58.14
CA ASN A 472 1.83 59.44 -57.92
C ASN A 472 3.13 60.24 -58.04
N SER A 473 4.29 59.57 -58.02
CA SER A 473 5.59 60.19 -58.32
C SER A 473 5.75 60.65 -59.78
N GLY A 474 4.81 60.26 -60.67
CA GLY A 474 4.82 60.64 -62.07
C GLY A 474 5.78 59.84 -62.96
N LYS A 475 6.50 58.85 -62.40
CA LYS A 475 7.40 57.95 -63.16
C LYS A 475 6.86 56.52 -63.17
N THR A 476 6.98 55.84 -64.31
CA THR A 476 6.38 54.51 -64.53
C THR A 476 7.30 53.33 -64.24
N ASP A 477 8.63 53.50 -64.37
CA ASP A 477 9.55 52.35 -64.33
C ASP A 477 10.43 52.28 -63.06
N ALA A 478 11.07 53.38 -62.64
CA ALA A 478 12.00 53.36 -61.50
C ALA A 478 12.13 54.73 -60.80
N LEU A 479 12.36 54.71 -59.49
CA LEU A 479 12.61 55.91 -58.65
C LEU A 479 14.10 56.05 -58.32
N THR A 480 14.65 57.27 -58.47
CA THR A 480 16.02 57.62 -58.05
C THR A 480 16.05 58.17 -56.62
N VAL A 481 17.26 58.36 -56.05
CA VAL A 481 17.45 58.97 -54.73
C VAL A 481 16.81 60.36 -54.63
N ASP A 482 16.96 61.19 -55.66
CA ASP A 482 16.40 62.54 -55.67
C ASP A 482 14.86 62.51 -55.77
N ASP A 483 14.29 61.58 -56.55
CA ASP A 483 12.82 61.40 -56.62
C ASP A 483 12.23 60.97 -55.27
N LEU A 484 12.91 60.07 -54.56
CA LEU A 484 12.52 59.65 -53.22
C LEU A 484 12.67 60.79 -52.22
N THR A 485 13.69 61.63 -52.37
CA THR A 485 13.89 62.79 -51.49
C THR A 485 12.76 63.81 -51.67
N ASP A 486 12.33 64.07 -52.91
CA ASP A 486 11.21 64.97 -53.21
C ASP A 486 9.86 64.37 -52.75
N LEU A 487 9.66 63.05 -52.88
CA LEU A 487 8.49 62.36 -52.32
C LEU A 487 8.45 62.45 -50.79
N LEU A 488 9.59 62.23 -50.13
CA LEU A 488 9.70 62.37 -48.67
C LEU A 488 9.47 63.82 -48.24
N GLU A 489 10.01 64.79 -48.98
CA GLU A 489 9.78 66.21 -48.73
C GLU A 489 8.30 66.58 -48.88
N SER A 490 7.60 66.02 -49.87
CA SER A 490 6.15 66.21 -50.03
C SER A 490 5.33 65.53 -48.93
N ALA A 491 5.81 64.43 -48.36
CA ALA A 491 5.14 63.69 -47.29
C ALA A 491 5.37 64.33 -45.91
N PHE A 492 6.55 64.93 -45.69
CA PHE A 492 6.93 65.55 -44.42
C PHE A 492 6.72 67.07 -44.38
N SER A 493 6.51 67.74 -45.51
CA SER A 493 6.04 69.13 -45.56
C SER A 493 4.53 69.17 -45.35
N GLN A 494 4.08 69.94 -44.34
CA GLN A 494 2.66 70.06 -44.03
C GLN A 494 1.88 70.59 -45.24
N SER A 495 0.66 70.06 -45.44
CA SER A 495 -0.33 70.57 -46.39
C SER A 495 -0.43 72.10 -46.29
N LYS A 496 -0.20 72.82 -47.40
CA LYS A 496 -0.34 74.28 -47.49
C LYS A 496 -1.77 74.81 -47.25
N ASP A 497 -2.73 73.96 -46.89
CA ASP A 497 -4.12 74.34 -46.59
C ASP A 497 -4.35 74.77 -45.13
N ALA A 498 -3.31 74.85 -44.30
CA ALA A 498 -3.39 75.36 -42.92
C ALA A 498 -3.22 76.89 -42.80
N GLU A 499 -3.33 77.66 -43.88
CA GLU A 499 -3.42 79.13 -43.81
C GLU A 499 -4.87 79.60 -43.66
N LYS A 500 -5.44 79.36 -42.48
CA LYS A 500 -6.49 80.20 -41.86
C LYS A 500 -6.76 79.71 -40.43
N GLY A 501 -5.90 80.12 -39.50
CA GLY A 501 -6.16 79.90 -38.08
C GLY A 501 -4.89 79.93 -37.23
N ALA A 502 -4.60 81.12 -36.70
CA ALA A 502 -3.70 81.47 -35.61
C ALA A 502 -2.87 80.36 -34.91
N ASN A 503 -1.55 80.62 -34.82
CA ASN A 503 -0.59 80.16 -33.82
C ASN A 503 -0.46 78.64 -33.62
N VAL A 504 0.30 77.99 -34.50
CA VAL A 504 1.04 76.77 -34.15
C VAL A 504 2.52 77.07 -34.26
N VAL A 505 3.19 77.18 -33.11
CA VAL A 505 4.65 77.16 -33.03
C VAL A 505 5.08 75.76 -33.45
N VAL A 506 5.65 75.65 -34.66
CA VAL A 506 6.22 74.38 -35.15
C VAL A 506 7.48 74.11 -34.34
N ASP A 507 7.45 73.04 -33.56
CA ASP A 507 8.57 72.57 -32.75
C ASP A 507 9.71 72.15 -33.69
N ALA A 508 10.74 72.99 -33.83
CA ALA A 508 11.85 72.83 -34.79
C ALA A 508 12.65 71.52 -34.62
N LYS A 509 12.37 70.73 -33.57
CA LYS A 509 12.92 69.39 -33.34
C LYS A 509 12.23 68.26 -34.11
N ARG A 510 11.12 68.52 -34.82
CA ARG A 510 10.33 67.50 -35.53
C ARG A 510 10.33 67.62 -37.06
N ALA A 511 10.96 68.65 -37.62
CA ALA A 511 11.07 68.81 -39.08
C ALA A 511 12.42 68.27 -39.56
N PHE A 512 12.40 67.33 -40.51
CA PHE A 512 13.62 66.79 -41.12
C PHE A 512 14.23 67.80 -42.07
N SER A 513 15.56 67.97 -42.00
CA SER A 513 16.32 68.72 -43.00
C SER A 513 16.40 67.95 -44.31
N ARG A 514 16.62 68.66 -45.43
CA ARG A 514 16.73 68.03 -46.77
C ARG A 514 17.86 66.99 -46.82
N ASP A 515 18.94 67.19 -46.09
CA ASP A 515 20.05 66.23 -46.00
C ASP A 515 19.65 64.96 -45.22
N GLU A 516 18.86 65.08 -44.16
CA GLU A 516 18.32 63.93 -43.42
C GLU A 516 17.30 63.14 -44.27
N LEU A 517 16.47 63.84 -45.04
CA LEU A 517 15.55 63.20 -46.01
C LEU A 517 16.31 62.47 -47.12
N LYS A 518 17.42 63.05 -47.60
CA LYS A 518 18.29 62.40 -48.58
C LYS A 518 18.96 61.15 -48.00
N GLN A 519 19.38 61.17 -46.73
CA GLN A 519 19.86 59.96 -46.03
C GLN A 519 18.77 58.89 -45.92
N MET A 520 17.51 59.27 -45.64
CA MET A 520 16.39 58.33 -45.66
C MET A 520 16.16 57.72 -47.04
N ALA A 521 16.25 58.51 -48.12
CA ALA A 521 16.18 58.00 -49.49
C ALA A 521 17.29 56.99 -49.81
N TYR A 522 18.53 57.23 -49.34
CA TYR A 522 19.62 56.26 -49.46
C TYR A 522 19.34 54.95 -48.70
N TYR A 523 18.76 55.02 -47.50
CA TYR A 523 18.37 53.81 -46.76
C TYR A 523 17.28 53.01 -47.48
N ILE A 524 16.30 53.69 -48.09
CA ILE A 524 15.22 53.05 -48.86
C ILE A 524 15.80 52.27 -50.04
N ILE A 525 16.68 52.86 -50.86
CA ILE A 525 17.26 52.17 -52.01
C ILE A 525 18.19 51.03 -51.57
N ARG A 526 18.99 51.22 -50.53
CA ARG A 526 19.90 50.19 -50.02
C ARG A 526 19.19 48.99 -49.42
N SER A 527 18.02 49.20 -48.83
CA SER A 527 17.21 48.13 -48.23
C SER A 527 16.17 47.53 -49.17
N GLY A 528 15.74 48.25 -50.21
CA GLY A 528 14.68 47.81 -51.13
C GLY A 528 15.16 47.27 -52.47
N ASN A 529 16.28 47.75 -53.01
CA ASN A 529 16.81 47.27 -54.30
C ASN A 529 17.33 45.82 -54.16
N PHE A 530 16.82 44.88 -54.97
CA PHE A 530 17.14 43.46 -54.81
C PHE A 530 18.63 43.16 -55.01
N GLU A 531 19.28 43.82 -55.96
CA GLU A 531 20.72 43.66 -56.22
C GLU A 531 21.57 44.19 -55.05
N ALA A 532 21.10 45.24 -54.37
CA ALA A 532 21.73 45.76 -53.17
C ALA A 532 21.58 44.81 -51.96
N VAL A 533 20.39 44.25 -51.80
CA VAL A 533 20.06 43.27 -50.76
C VAL A 533 20.81 41.95 -50.98
N GLU A 534 20.95 41.51 -52.23
CA GLU A 534 21.68 40.29 -52.60
C GLU A 534 23.19 40.45 -52.37
N LYS A 535 23.78 41.58 -52.80
CA LYS A 535 25.19 41.91 -52.49
C LYS A 535 25.45 41.98 -50.98
N TYR A 536 24.50 42.52 -50.21
CA TYR A 536 24.59 42.51 -48.75
C TYR A 536 24.54 41.09 -48.17
N LYS A 537 23.67 40.21 -48.69
CA LYS A 537 23.56 38.80 -48.27
C LYS A 537 24.81 37.98 -48.61
N GLU A 538 25.42 38.20 -49.78
CA GLU A 538 26.59 37.45 -50.23
C GLU A 538 27.91 37.91 -49.60
N LYS A 539 28.12 39.23 -49.47
CA LYS A 539 29.42 39.80 -49.06
C LYS A 539 29.41 40.51 -47.70
N ARG A 540 28.26 40.62 -47.04
CA ARG A 540 28.06 41.39 -45.78
C ARG A 540 28.61 42.82 -45.82
N LEU A 541 28.68 43.39 -47.01
CA LEU A 541 29.11 44.76 -47.24
C LEU A 541 27.91 45.58 -47.69
N HIS A 542 27.78 46.71 -47.04
CA HIS A 542 26.80 47.72 -47.37
C HIS A 542 27.32 48.58 -48.52
N LEU A 543 26.50 48.82 -49.55
CA LEU A 543 26.90 49.73 -50.64
C LEU A 543 27.22 51.12 -50.10
N GLY A 544 28.32 51.69 -50.61
CA GLY A 544 28.76 53.05 -50.29
C GLY A 544 27.82 54.10 -50.86
N VAL A 545 27.86 55.33 -50.32
CA VAL A 545 26.92 56.41 -50.70
C VAL A 545 26.96 56.71 -52.20
N ASP A 546 28.16 56.64 -52.81
CA ASP A 546 28.36 56.89 -54.24
C ASP A 546 27.80 55.75 -55.12
N GLU A 547 27.87 54.50 -54.67
CA GLU A 547 27.34 53.33 -55.39
C GLU A 547 25.80 53.21 -55.29
N VAL A 548 25.20 53.81 -54.26
CA VAL A 548 23.73 53.83 -54.08
C VAL A 548 23.10 54.97 -54.86
N HIS A 549 23.82 56.06 -55.11
CA HIS A 549 23.31 57.23 -55.83
C HIS A 549 22.84 56.89 -57.26
N ASP A 550 23.56 55.99 -57.94
CA ASP A 550 23.25 55.59 -59.32
C ASP A 550 22.24 54.43 -59.41
N LYS A 551 21.76 53.91 -58.27
CA LYS A 551 20.78 52.84 -58.22
C LYS A 551 19.37 53.37 -58.13
N THR A 552 18.44 52.62 -58.71
CA THR A 552 17.01 52.92 -58.70
C THR A 552 16.24 51.78 -58.03
N ILE A 553 15.02 52.08 -57.58
CA ILE A 553 14.09 51.09 -57.02
C ILE A 553 12.87 50.95 -57.92
N ASN A 554 12.53 49.71 -58.27
CA ASN A 554 11.36 49.39 -59.09
C ASN A 554 10.09 49.28 -58.25
N MET A 555 8.91 49.35 -58.89
CA MET A 555 7.62 49.29 -58.19
C MET A 555 7.46 48.01 -57.34
N ASN A 556 7.89 46.86 -57.85
CA ASN A 556 7.80 45.59 -57.11
C ASN A 556 8.74 45.56 -55.89
N GLU A 557 9.94 46.14 -56.02
CA GLU A 557 10.92 46.27 -54.93
C GLU A 557 10.42 47.25 -53.86
N PHE A 558 9.77 48.33 -54.29
CA PHE A 558 9.17 49.31 -53.40
C PHE A 558 7.97 48.74 -52.63
N ILE A 559 7.13 47.92 -53.29
CA ILE A 559 6.03 47.19 -52.64
C ILE A 559 6.58 46.15 -51.65
N ASP A 560 7.61 45.38 -52.04
CA ASP A 560 8.21 44.38 -51.16
C ASP A 560 8.83 45.04 -49.92
N LEU A 561 9.56 46.15 -50.08
CA LEU A 561 10.09 46.90 -48.94
C LEU A 561 9.00 47.47 -48.02
N ALA A 562 7.89 47.96 -48.59
CA ALA A 562 6.77 48.51 -47.82
C ALA A 562 5.96 47.43 -47.09
N THR A 563 6.05 46.18 -47.54
CA THR A 563 5.26 45.05 -47.02
C THR A 563 6.10 44.00 -46.29
N SER A 564 7.44 44.12 -46.30
CA SER A 564 8.37 43.18 -45.69
C SER A 564 8.26 43.19 -44.16
N GLY A 565 7.38 42.32 -43.65
CA GLY A 565 7.22 41.98 -42.24
C GLY A 565 7.26 40.46 -42.05
N ALA A 566 6.39 39.91 -41.20
CA ALA A 566 6.29 38.47 -40.93
C ALA A 566 5.67 37.63 -42.07
N ILE A 567 5.38 38.25 -43.23
CA ILE A 567 4.67 37.67 -44.36
C ILE A 567 5.40 38.05 -45.65
N ASP A 568 5.67 37.07 -46.51
CA ASP A 568 6.29 37.25 -47.83
C ASP A 568 5.35 36.83 -48.97
N VAL A 569 5.65 37.26 -50.20
CA VAL A 569 4.85 36.93 -51.39
C VAL A 569 4.64 35.40 -51.57
N PRO A 570 5.65 34.53 -51.37
CA PRO A 570 5.46 33.08 -51.41
C PRO A 570 4.47 32.54 -50.37
N LEU A 571 4.51 33.04 -49.13
CA LEU A 571 3.59 32.65 -48.05
C LEU A 571 2.18 33.17 -48.31
N VAL A 572 2.02 34.37 -48.85
CA VAL A 572 0.70 34.89 -49.28
C VAL A 572 0.12 34.02 -50.39
N LYS A 573 0.93 33.65 -51.39
CA LYS A 573 0.49 32.75 -52.47
C LYS A 573 0.10 31.38 -51.93
N SER A 574 0.88 30.78 -51.02
CA SER A 574 0.54 29.48 -50.46
C SER A 574 -0.75 29.51 -49.64
N ILE A 575 -1.00 30.58 -48.87
CA ILE A 575 -2.24 30.74 -48.09
C ILE A 575 -3.45 30.99 -49.01
N ILE A 576 -3.32 31.80 -50.06
CA ILE A 576 -4.40 32.04 -51.03
C ILE A 576 -4.73 30.77 -51.80
N HIS A 577 -3.73 29.98 -52.19
CA HIS A 577 -3.93 28.71 -52.88
C HIS A 577 -4.49 27.61 -51.96
N SER A 578 -4.18 27.64 -50.65
CA SER A 578 -4.79 26.71 -49.68
C SER A 578 -6.23 27.09 -49.32
N ASN A 579 -6.54 28.39 -49.27
CA ASN A 579 -7.89 28.92 -49.01
C ASN A 579 -8.70 29.03 -50.31
N GLY A 580 -8.74 27.95 -51.10
CA GLY A 580 -9.36 27.90 -52.42
C GLY A 580 -10.68 28.70 -52.53
N VAL A 581 -10.75 29.51 -53.59
CA VAL A 581 -11.91 30.27 -54.06
C VAL A 581 -13.24 29.59 -53.69
N GLY A 582 -13.92 30.13 -52.69
CA GLY A 582 -15.24 29.70 -52.25
C GLY A 582 -16.05 30.90 -51.77
N GLN A 583 -16.88 31.43 -52.67
CA GLN A 583 -18.04 32.29 -52.40
C GLN A 583 -17.77 33.67 -51.76
N ILE A 584 -17.47 34.65 -52.61
CA ILE A 584 -18.07 35.98 -52.43
C ILE A 584 -19.51 35.84 -52.94
N GLU A 585 -20.47 35.60 -52.05
CA GLU A 585 -21.90 35.61 -52.40
C GLU A 585 -22.31 37.01 -52.84
N ASP A 586 -22.61 37.13 -54.14
CA ASP A 586 -23.35 38.24 -54.73
C ASP A 586 -24.78 38.20 -54.17
N SER A 587 -25.03 38.92 -53.08
CA SER A 587 -26.36 39.03 -52.48
C SER A 587 -27.22 40.04 -53.25
N THR A 588 -27.85 39.58 -54.33
CA THR A 588 -29.12 40.16 -54.78
C THR A 588 -30.27 39.31 -54.23
N PRO A 589 -31.19 39.86 -53.41
CA PRO A 589 -32.33 39.09 -52.92
C PRO A 589 -33.46 39.15 -53.95
N SER A 590 -33.86 37.99 -54.49
CA SER A 590 -35.16 37.80 -55.14
C SER A 590 -36.13 37.17 -54.13
N PRO A 591 -37.39 37.65 -54.03
CA PRO A 591 -38.34 37.22 -52.99
C PRO A 591 -39.12 35.96 -53.39
N ALA A 592 -39.76 35.36 -52.38
CA ALA A 592 -40.75 34.29 -52.40
C ALA A 592 -40.20 32.85 -52.23
N ALA A 593 -40.46 32.23 -51.08
CA ALA A 593 -41.74 31.57 -50.82
C ALA A 593 -41.79 31.13 -49.35
N ALA A 594 -42.81 31.60 -48.64
CA ALA A 594 -43.21 31.10 -47.33
C ALA A 594 -44.01 29.81 -47.52
N ALA A 595 -43.63 28.78 -46.76
CA ALA A 595 -44.51 27.77 -46.18
C ALA A 595 -43.79 27.13 -44.99
#